data_AF-A0A0E3QY27-F1
#
_entry.id   AF-A0A0E3QY27-F1
#
_cell.length_a   1.000
_cell.length_b   1.000
_cell.length_c   1.000
_cell.angle_alpha   90.00
_cell.angle_beta   90.00
_cell.angle_gamma   90.00
#
_symmetry.space_group_name_H-M   'P 1'
#
loop_
_entity.id
_entity.type
_entity.pdbx_description
1 polymer ?
#
loop_
_entity_poly.entity_id
_entity_poly.type
_entity_poly.pdbx_seq_one_letter_code
_entity_poly.pdbx_strand_id
1 'polypeptide(L)'
;MSRGKVRNLLLLKQIHSAVTQIKKGKLDKALETLSKAEDSARKAKATDAVYYILFMRGGIYYTEAKYDEALETYEKAIDAGSELLKVNPENHDYQHYMGTTLSNTGNLLKSKGEKPQAVEYYTRAREIYINLLAKEPENVVFRSAAGENLNNYAALLTDMGSFEEAGEILSQVIELYGKLLEEKPDNPGYQAELAVALSQLGNCLIQQGPEKSDTAKQSLEKALAMQENILAQQPEDRNIQEAIALTRERLEKLETLEEQEKSETLGKLEEQETLENPEKPEQEKLEKLENTENLNPDNSENPEKL
;
A
#
# COMPACT_ATOMS: atom_id res chain seq x y z
N MET A 1 -6.88 46.37 20.08
CA MET A 1 -6.43 44.97 20.22
C MET A 1 -4.98 44.95 20.71
N SER A 2 -4.59 44.05 21.63
CA SER A 2 -3.20 43.96 22.10
C SER A 2 -2.28 43.39 21.02
N ARG A 3 -0.99 43.78 21.02
CA ARG A 3 0.01 43.31 20.03
C ARG A 3 0.13 41.78 19.99
N GLY A 4 -0.05 41.09 21.12
CA GLY A 4 -0.05 39.62 21.19
C GLY A 4 -1.24 38.98 20.45
N LYS A 5 -2.46 39.51 20.62
CA LYS A 5 -3.66 39.01 19.91
C LYS A 5 -3.55 39.17 18.39
N VAL A 6 -2.96 40.28 17.92
CA VAL A 6 -2.75 40.52 16.49
C VAL A 6 -1.73 39.53 15.89
N ARG A 7 -0.66 39.20 16.62
CA ARG A 7 0.34 38.20 16.18
C ARG A 7 -0.26 36.80 16.05
N ASN A 8 -1.07 36.38 17.02
CA ASN A 8 -1.70 35.05 16.99
C ASN A 8 -2.72 34.92 15.84
N LEU A 9 -3.50 35.98 15.58
CA LEU A 9 -4.44 36.00 14.44
C LEU A 9 -3.71 35.95 13.09
N LEU A 10 -2.57 36.64 12.96
CA LEU A 10 -1.75 36.60 11.76
C LEU A 10 -1.21 35.19 11.51
N LEU A 11 -0.63 34.56 12.53
CA LEU A 11 -0.09 33.20 12.46
C LEU A 11 -1.17 32.21 12.00
N LEU A 12 -2.35 32.24 12.62
CA LEU A 12 -3.47 31.38 12.24
C LEU A 12 -3.88 31.58 10.77
N LYS A 13 -3.97 32.84 10.33
CA LYS A 13 -4.30 33.18 8.93
C LYS A 13 -3.24 32.65 7.96
N GLN A 14 -1.96 32.71 8.31
CA GLN A 14 -0.88 32.19 7.49
C GLN A 14 -0.96 30.67 7.36
N ILE A 15 -1.16 29.95 8.48
CA ILE A 15 -1.32 28.48 8.49
C ILE A 15 -2.53 28.08 7.63
N HIS A 16 -3.70 28.69 7.83
CA HIS A 16 -4.88 28.40 7.02
C HIS A 16 -4.66 28.69 5.53
N SER A 17 -3.93 29.77 5.21
CA SER A 17 -3.59 30.08 3.83
C SER A 17 -2.65 29.06 3.21
N ALA A 18 -1.65 28.58 3.95
CA ALA A 18 -0.74 27.53 3.49
C ALA A 18 -1.48 26.22 3.22
N VAL A 19 -2.34 25.77 4.15
CA VAL A 19 -3.17 24.56 3.96
C VAL A 19 -4.05 24.68 2.72
N THR A 20 -4.64 25.86 2.48
CA THR A 20 -5.45 26.10 1.27
C THR A 20 -4.61 26.05 -0.01
N GLN A 21 -3.36 26.49 0.04
CA GLN A 21 -2.45 26.46 -1.11
C GLN A 21 -1.98 25.03 -1.40
N ILE A 22 -1.66 24.24 -0.38
CA ILE A 22 -1.33 22.81 -0.49
C ILE A 22 -2.47 22.06 -1.16
N LYS A 23 -3.72 22.24 -0.68
CA LYS A 23 -4.91 21.62 -1.29
C LYS A 23 -5.14 22.00 -2.76
N LYS A 24 -4.57 23.11 -3.22
CA LYS A 24 -4.64 23.58 -4.61
C LYS A 24 -3.40 23.21 -5.43
N GLY A 25 -2.49 22.39 -4.90
CA GLY A 25 -1.22 22.03 -5.53
C GLY A 25 -0.22 23.18 -5.67
N LYS A 26 -0.43 24.30 -4.97
CA LYS A 26 0.45 25.49 -5.06
C LYS A 26 1.58 25.39 -4.04
N LEU A 27 2.44 24.39 -4.21
CA LEU A 27 3.44 23.97 -3.23
C LEU A 27 4.51 25.04 -2.96
N ASP A 28 5.07 25.67 -3.99
CA ASP A 28 6.03 26.79 -3.83
C ASP A 28 5.45 27.94 -3.00
N LYS A 29 4.20 28.32 -3.30
CA LYS A 29 3.50 29.39 -2.57
C LYS A 29 3.22 28.98 -1.12
N ALA A 30 2.89 27.70 -0.90
CA ALA A 30 2.70 27.16 0.43
C ALA A 30 4.00 27.22 1.24
N LEU A 31 5.14 26.85 0.65
CA LEU A 31 6.46 26.97 1.30
C LEU A 31 6.79 28.42 1.68
N GLU A 32 6.56 29.38 0.79
CA GLU A 32 6.75 30.81 1.09
C GLU A 32 5.85 31.26 2.26
N THR A 33 4.60 30.83 2.26
CA THR A 33 3.63 31.17 3.31
C THR A 33 4.00 30.52 4.65
N LEU A 34 4.47 29.27 4.63
CA LEU A 34 4.92 28.51 5.81
C LEU A 34 6.18 29.12 6.41
N SER A 35 7.13 29.58 5.59
CA SER A 35 8.32 30.29 6.08
C SER A 35 7.94 31.55 6.88
N LYS A 36 7.00 32.37 6.37
CA LYS A 36 6.49 33.55 7.09
C LYS A 36 5.70 33.19 8.34
N ALA A 37 5.00 32.05 8.33
CA ALA A 37 4.30 31.53 9.49
C ALA A 37 5.29 31.09 10.57
N GLU A 38 6.39 30.42 10.19
CA GLU A 38 7.41 29.94 11.11
C GLU A 38 8.07 31.09 11.86
N ASP A 39 8.47 32.15 11.14
CA ASP A 39 9.01 33.37 11.75
C ASP A 39 8.06 33.97 12.80
N SER A 40 6.76 33.97 12.49
CA SER A 40 5.72 34.48 13.39
C SER A 40 5.56 33.59 14.61
N ALA A 41 5.56 32.26 14.43
CA ALA A 41 5.47 31.26 15.48
C ALA A 41 6.68 31.33 16.42
N ARG A 42 7.91 31.42 15.88
CA ARG A 42 9.14 31.56 16.67
C ARG A 42 9.16 32.86 17.48
N LYS A 43 8.75 34.00 16.88
CA LYS A 43 8.60 35.28 17.61
C LYS A 43 7.54 35.23 18.72
N ALA A 44 6.52 34.40 18.54
CA ALA A 44 5.47 34.16 19.53
C ALA A 44 5.84 33.09 20.56
N LYS A 45 6.96 32.37 20.37
CA LYS A 45 7.35 31.17 21.14
C LYS A 45 6.28 30.09 21.15
N ALA A 46 5.57 29.93 20.03
CA ALA A 46 4.53 28.91 19.84
C ALA A 46 5.15 27.63 19.25
N THR A 47 5.71 26.77 20.11
CA THR A 47 6.41 25.53 19.70
C THR A 47 5.48 24.55 18.97
N ASP A 48 4.22 24.48 19.37
CA ASP A 48 3.16 23.71 18.71
C ASP A 48 2.97 24.15 17.25
N ALA A 49 2.87 25.45 17.02
CA ALA A 49 2.75 25.99 15.67
C ALA A 49 4.03 25.75 14.86
N VAL A 50 5.22 25.88 15.46
CA VAL A 50 6.49 25.54 14.79
C VAL A 50 6.50 24.08 14.36
N TYR A 51 6.07 23.17 15.24
CA TYR A 51 5.99 21.74 14.93
C TYR A 51 5.08 21.48 13.73
N TYR A 52 3.85 21.98 13.75
CA TYR A 52 2.90 21.78 12.64
C TYR A 52 3.38 22.39 11.32
N ILE A 53 4.07 23.52 11.38
CA ILE A 53 4.65 24.16 10.19
C ILE A 53 5.76 23.29 9.60
N LEU A 54 6.67 22.76 10.42
CA LEU A 54 7.73 21.87 9.97
C LEU A 54 7.15 20.58 9.40
N PHE A 55 6.17 19.97 10.06
CA PHE A 55 5.45 18.79 9.56
C PHE A 55 4.87 19.02 8.15
N MET A 56 4.16 20.13 7.93
CA MET A 56 3.62 20.46 6.60
C MET A 56 4.71 20.71 5.56
N ARG A 57 5.80 21.40 5.92
CA ARG A 57 6.93 21.65 5.01
C ARG A 57 7.63 20.35 4.61
N GLY A 58 7.86 19.44 5.56
CA GLY A 58 8.42 18.12 5.28
C GLY A 58 7.56 17.34 4.28
N GLY A 59 6.24 17.38 4.44
CA GLY A 59 5.30 16.78 3.50
C GLY A 59 5.39 17.37 2.10
N ILE A 60 5.51 18.70 1.97
CA ILE A 60 5.70 19.35 0.67
C ILE A 60 7.01 18.90 0.02
N TYR A 61 8.13 18.93 0.76
CA TYR A 61 9.42 18.49 0.22
C TYR A 61 9.39 17.03 -0.21
N TYR A 62 8.73 16.16 0.55
CA TYR A 62 8.53 14.76 0.15
C TYR A 62 7.74 14.65 -1.16
N THR A 63 6.62 15.37 -1.32
CA THR A 63 5.84 15.39 -2.56
C THR A 63 6.65 15.89 -3.77
N GLU A 64 7.56 16.84 -3.56
CA GLU A 64 8.47 17.34 -4.60
C GLU A 64 9.71 16.47 -4.82
N ALA A 65 9.78 15.29 -4.20
CA ALA A 65 10.93 14.38 -4.21
C ALA A 65 12.26 15.01 -3.74
N LYS A 66 12.17 16.09 -2.93
CA LYS A 66 13.30 16.76 -2.26
C LYS A 66 13.61 16.04 -0.94
N TYR A 67 14.10 14.81 -1.06
CA TYR A 67 14.13 13.87 0.06
C TYR A 67 15.10 14.27 1.18
N ASP A 68 16.21 14.93 0.87
CA ASP A 68 17.15 15.39 1.90
C ASP A 68 16.57 16.57 2.69
N GLU A 69 15.94 17.54 2.01
CA GLU A 69 15.25 18.65 2.67
C GLU A 69 14.03 18.17 3.47
N ALA A 70 13.31 17.16 2.99
CA ALA A 70 12.22 16.54 3.72
C ALA A 70 12.72 15.88 5.01
N LEU A 71 13.83 15.14 4.95
CA LEU A 71 14.39 14.44 6.11
C LEU A 71 14.83 15.44 7.18
N GLU A 72 15.64 16.43 6.80
CA GLU A 72 16.10 17.48 7.72
C GLU A 72 14.91 18.22 8.35
N THR A 73 13.85 18.45 7.57
CA THR A 73 12.65 19.15 8.06
C THR A 73 11.83 18.27 9.02
N TYR A 74 11.67 16.98 8.73
CA TYR A 74 10.98 16.05 9.61
C TYR A 74 11.75 15.80 10.90
N GLU A 75 13.08 15.71 10.87
CA GLU A 75 13.90 15.61 12.08
C GLU A 75 13.67 16.83 13.00
N LYS A 76 13.69 18.05 12.44
CA LYS A 76 13.35 19.26 13.21
C LYS A 76 11.92 19.24 13.74
N ALA A 77 10.97 18.65 13.00
CA ALA A 77 9.60 18.50 13.44
C ALA A 77 9.52 17.52 14.63
N ILE A 78 10.23 16.39 14.55
CA ILE A 78 10.32 15.39 15.62
C ILE A 78 10.96 16.00 16.88
N ASP A 79 12.00 16.82 16.75
CA ASP A 79 12.60 17.53 17.88
C ASP A 79 11.59 18.45 18.58
N ALA A 80 10.88 19.29 17.80
CA ALA A 80 9.86 20.18 18.34
C ALA A 80 8.69 19.41 18.98
N GLY A 81 8.21 18.34 18.35
CA GLY A 81 7.18 17.47 18.90
C GLY A 81 7.62 16.75 20.18
N SER A 82 8.90 16.35 20.25
CA SER A 82 9.48 15.71 21.43
C SER A 82 9.57 16.70 22.61
N GLU A 83 9.89 17.96 22.36
CA GLU A 83 9.83 19.00 23.40
C GLU A 83 8.40 19.20 23.94
N LEU A 84 7.40 19.21 23.05
CA LEU A 84 6.00 19.33 23.44
C LEU A 84 5.54 18.14 24.29
N LEU A 85 5.90 16.91 23.90
CA LEU A 85 5.57 15.69 24.64
C LEU A 85 6.33 15.57 25.96
N LYS A 86 7.53 16.15 26.10
CA LYS A 86 8.20 16.23 27.41
C LYS A 86 7.42 17.10 28.41
N VAL A 87 6.81 18.18 27.94
CA VAL A 87 6.03 19.11 28.79
C VAL A 87 4.63 18.56 29.04
N ASN A 88 4.00 17.95 28.04
CA ASN A 88 2.65 17.41 28.12
C ASN A 88 2.58 16.01 27.49
N PRO A 89 3.06 14.97 28.20
CA PRO A 89 3.20 13.62 27.65
C PRO A 89 1.85 12.97 27.32
N GLU A 90 0.77 13.38 28.00
CA GLU A 90 -0.58 12.85 27.82
C GLU A 90 -1.40 13.61 26.76
N ASN A 91 -0.78 14.55 26.02
CA ASN A 91 -1.47 15.24 24.95
C ASN A 91 -1.63 14.32 23.74
N HIS A 92 -2.85 13.80 23.54
CA HIS A 92 -3.14 12.84 22.47
C HIS A 92 -3.00 13.45 21.07
N ASP A 93 -3.27 14.74 20.89
CA ASP A 93 -3.04 15.41 19.60
C ASP A 93 -1.54 15.41 19.26
N TYR A 94 -0.67 15.79 20.19
CA TYR A 94 0.78 15.79 19.97
C TYR A 94 1.32 14.37 19.72
N GLN A 95 0.80 13.38 20.44
CA GLN A 95 1.12 11.98 20.20
C GLN A 95 0.70 11.57 18.78
N HIS A 96 -0.53 11.85 18.37
CA HIS A 96 -1.01 11.54 17.02
C HIS A 96 -0.16 12.19 15.93
N TYR A 97 0.11 13.50 16.03
CA TYR A 97 0.99 14.19 15.08
C TYR A 97 2.38 13.58 15.04
N MET A 98 2.94 13.18 16.20
CA MET A 98 4.23 12.49 16.27
C MET A 98 4.17 11.16 15.52
N GLY A 99 3.13 10.36 15.75
CA GLY A 99 2.89 9.11 15.01
C GLY A 99 2.85 9.31 13.50
N THR A 100 2.10 10.30 13.01
CA THR A 100 2.06 10.63 11.57
C THR A 100 3.41 11.14 11.05
N THR A 101 4.13 11.95 11.82
CA THR A 101 5.45 12.46 11.42
C THR A 101 6.46 11.33 11.28
N LEU A 102 6.45 10.37 12.22
CA LEU A 102 7.29 9.18 12.17
C LEU A 102 6.93 8.28 10.98
N SER A 103 5.64 8.01 10.75
CA SER A 103 5.17 7.26 9.57
C SER A 103 5.64 7.89 8.26
N ASN A 104 5.50 9.22 8.11
CA ASN A 104 5.96 9.94 6.92
C ASN A 104 7.48 9.91 6.76
N THR A 105 8.23 9.93 7.87
CA THR A 105 9.69 9.76 7.84
C THR A 105 10.06 8.34 7.41
N GLY A 106 9.30 7.33 7.84
CA GLY A 106 9.42 5.95 7.34
C GLY A 106 9.21 5.87 5.83
N ASN A 107 8.14 6.49 5.31
CA ASN A 107 7.86 6.57 3.87
C ASN A 107 9.03 7.22 3.11
N LEU A 108 9.54 8.34 3.62
CA LEU A 108 10.69 9.04 3.05
C LEU A 108 11.94 8.16 2.99
N LEU A 109 12.30 7.51 4.10
CA LEU A 109 13.46 6.64 4.19
C LEU A 109 13.32 5.42 3.27
N LYS A 110 12.11 4.85 3.17
CA LYS A 110 11.79 3.81 2.20
C LYS A 110 12.09 4.28 0.77
N SER A 111 11.61 5.48 0.38
CA SER A 111 11.89 6.06 -0.95
C SER A 111 13.37 6.31 -1.22
N LYS A 112 14.16 6.59 -0.17
CA LYS A 112 15.62 6.71 -0.25
C LYS A 112 16.35 5.36 -0.30
N GLY A 113 15.65 4.24 -0.10
CA GLY A 113 16.24 2.90 -0.01
C GLY A 113 16.84 2.57 1.36
N GLU A 114 16.66 3.43 2.37
CA GLU A 114 17.15 3.27 3.74
C GLU A 114 16.20 2.38 4.56
N LYS A 115 15.94 1.17 4.05
CA LYS A 115 14.91 0.23 4.57
C LYS A 115 15.04 -0.05 6.08
N PRO A 116 16.22 -0.36 6.65
CA PRO A 116 16.33 -0.64 8.08
C PRO A 116 15.94 0.56 8.97
N GLN A 117 16.27 1.78 8.57
CA GLN A 117 15.86 2.98 9.30
C GLN A 117 14.35 3.19 9.15
N ALA A 118 13.78 2.99 7.96
CA ALA A 118 12.34 3.08 7.76
C ALA A 118 11.54 2.15 8.70
N VAL A 119 12.01 0.91 8.93
CA VAL A 119 11.42 -0.04 9.90
C VAL A 119 11.37 0.55 11.31
N GLU A 120 12.44 1.21 11.77
CA GLU A 120 12.49 1.83 13.10
C GLU A 120 11.40 2.91 13.24
N TYR A 121 11.26 3.77 12.23
CA TYR A 121 10.27 4.86 12.24
C TYR A 121 8.83 4.34 12.22
N TYR A 122 8.52 3.35 11.37
CA TYR A 122 7.18 2.74 11.37
C TYR A 122 6.85 2.02 12.67
N THR A 123 7.84 1.36 13.29
CA THR A 123 7.67 0.67 14.57
C THR A 123 7.36 1.67 15.68
N ARG A 124 8.12 2.77 15.77
CA ARG A 124 7.85 3.85 16.73
C ARG A 124 6.49 4.51 16.51
N ALA A 125 6.08 4.72 15.26
CA ALA A 125 4.74 5.22 14.94
C ALA A 125 3.64 4.23 15.38
N ARG A 126 3.83 2.93 15.12
CA ARG A 126 2.92 1.86 15.55
C ARG A 126 2.77 1.84 17.08
N GLU A 127 3.86 1.96 17.83
CA GLU A 127 3.82 2.01 19.30
C GLU A 127 2.99 3.18 19.83
N ILE A 128 3.12 4.36 19.22
CA ILE A 128 2.30 5.53 19.56
C ILE A 128 0.81 5.22 19.33
N TYR A 129 0.47 4.66 18.17
CA TYR A 129 -0.92 4.36 17.84
C TYR A 129 -1.53 3.25 18.70
N ILE A 130 -0.75 2.25 19.09
CA ILE A 130 -1.18 1.24 20.10
C ILE A 130 -1.55 1.94 21.41
N ASN A 131 -0.72 2.84 21.90
CA ASN A 131 -0.97 3.56 23.15
C ASN A 131 -2.19 4.49 23.06
N LEU A 132 -2.37 5.19 21.92
CA LEU A 132 -3.53 6.04 21.69
C LEU A 132 -4.83 5.22 21.64
N LEU A 133 -4.85 4.10 20.92
CA LEU A 133 -6.02 3.24 20.78
C LEU A 133 -6.35 2.46 22.06
N ALA A 134 -5.37 2.21 22.93
CA ALA A 134 -5.64 1.66 24.26
C ALA A 134 -6.46 2.64 25.14
N LYS A 135 -6.32 3.95 24.92
CA LYS A 135 -7.05 5.00 25.66
C LYS A 135 -8.36 5.40 24.96
N GLU A 136 -8.33 5.45 23.63
CA GLU A 136 -9.46 5.87 22.80
C GLU A 136 -9.71 4.86 21.66
N PRO A 137 -10.23 3.65 21.97
CA PRO A 137 -10.36 2.57 20.99
C PRO A 137 -11.29 2.90 19.82
N GLU A 138 -12.30 3.76 20.04
CA GLU A 138 -13.28 4.15 19.02
C GLU A 138 -12.90 5.44 18.27
N ASN A 139 -11.72 6.01 18.52
CA ASN A 139 -11.31 7.23 17.84
C ASN A 139 -10.94 6.92 16.38
N VAL A 140 -11.85 7.28 15.47
CA VAL A 140 -11.70 7.01 14.03
C VAL A 140 -10.47 7.65 13.40
N VAL A 141 -9.99 8.78 13.93
CA VAL A 141 -8.77 9.44 13.43
C VAL A 141 -7.55 8.59 13.78
N PHE A 142 -7.47 8.10 15.02
CA PHE A 142 -6.36 7.25 15.46
C PHE A 142 -6.40 5.88 14.77
N ARG A 143 -7.59 5.28 14.62
CA ARG A 143 -7.76 4.02 13.88
C ARG A 143 -7.27 4.17 12.44
N SER A 144 -7.75 5.19 11.74
CA SER A 144 -7.36 5.44 10.34
C SER A 144 -5.86 5.69 10.20
N ALA A 145 -5.26 6.50 11.08
CA ALA A 145 -3.83 6.80 10.99
C ALA A 145 -2.94 5.60 11.39
N ALA A 146 -3.40 4.76 12.32
CA ALA A 146 -2.77 3.49 12.64
C ALA A 146 -2.80 2.54 11.44
N GLY A 147 -3.95 2.41 10.77
CA GLY A 147 -4.13 1.62 9.56
C GLY A 147 -3.18 2.04 8.44
N GLU A 148 -3.09 3.34 8.15
CA GLU A 148 -2.19 3.90 7.14
C GLU A 148 -0.71 3.59 7.44
N ASN A 149 -0.28 3.78 8.70
CA ASN A 149 1.07 3.42 9.13
C ASN A 149 1.36 1.93 8.91
N LEU A 150 0.42 1.06 9.29
CA LEU A 150 0.58 -0.39 9.16
C LEU A 150 0.56 -0.86 7.70
N ASN A 151 -0.26 -0.25 6.83
CA ASN A 151 -0.24 -0.50 5.38
C ASN A 151 1.13 -0.16 4.76
N ASN A 152 1.69 1.00 5.13
CA ASN A 152 3.00 1.42 4.66
C ASN A 152 4.13 0.53 5.21
N TYR A 153 4.03 0.15 6.49
CA TYR A 153 5.00 -0.73 7.13
C TYR A 153 4.99 -2.13 6.52
N ALA A 154 3.81 -2.71 6.30
CA ALA A 154 3.68 -4.00 5.63
C ALA A 154 4.26 -3.97 4.21
N ALA A 155 4.00 -2.90 3.45
CA ALA A 155 4.58 -2.75 2.11
C ALA A 155 6.12 -2.78 2.16
N LEU A 156 6.73 -2.11 3.15
CA LEU A 156 8.18 -2.18 3.34
C LEU A 156 8.66 -3.59 3.70
N LEU A 157 7.96 -4.29 4.59
CA LEU A 157 8.30 -5.67 4.96
C LEU A 157 8.21 -6.62 3.77
N THR A 158 7.18 -6.47 2.92
CA THR A 158 7.06 -7.19 1.65
C THR A 158 8.26 -6.89 0.74
N ASP A 159 8.66 -5.61 0.60
CA ASP A 159 9.84 -5.22 -0.19
C ASP A 159 11.16 -5.75 0.39
N MET A 160 11.17 -6.18 1.65
CA MET A 160 12.30 -6.80 2.34
C MET A 160 12.26 -8.33 2.32
N GLY A 161 11.18 -8.94 1.81
CA GLY A 161 10.97 -10.38 1.79
C GLY A 161 10.44 -10.97 3.10
N SER A 162 10.02 -10.14 4.06
CA SER A 162 9.41 -10.58 5.32
C SER A 162 7.91 -10.83 5.15
N PHE A 163 7.54 -11.81 4.31
CA PHE A 163 6.17 -11.99 3.86
C PHE A 163 5.20 -12.47 4.96
N GLU A 164 5.68 -13.26 5.92
CA GLU A 164 4.86 -13.74 7.04
C GLU A 164 4.45 -12.58 7.95
N GLU A 165 5.43 -11.79 8.41
CA GLU A 165 5.16 -10.60 9.25
C GLU A 165 4.31 -9.57 8.51
N ALA A 166 4.59 -9.32 7.22
CA ALA A 166 3.77 -8.44 6.40
C ALA A 166 2.31 -8.94 6.33
N GLY A 167 2.10 -10.24 6.11
CA GLY A 167 0.76 -10.84 6.07
C GLY A 167 -0.02 -10.72 7.39
N GLU A 168 0.66 -10.87 8.52
CA GLU A 168 0.05 -10.66 9.85
C GLU A 168 -0.37 -9.21 10.07
N ILE A 169 0.47 -8.25 9.67
CA ILE A 169 0.14 -6.82 9.76
C ILE A 169 -1.02 -6.47 8.82
N LEU A 170 -0.99 -6.95 7.58
CA LEU A 170 -2.06 -6.69 6.61
C LEU A 170 -3.41 -7.25 7.06
N SER A 171 -3.41 -8.41 7.72
CA SER A 171 -4.62 -8.98 8.31
C SER A 171 -5.22 -8.06 9.37
N GLN A 172 -4.39 -7.43 10.22
CA GLN A 172 -4.84 -6.44 11.20
C GLN A 172 -5.40 -5.19 10.52
N VAL A 173 -4.77 -4.74 9.43
CA VAL A 173 -5.25 -3.57 8.66
C VAL A 173 -6.59 -3.84 7.99
N ILE A 174 -6.77 -5.03 7.42
CA ILE A 174 -8.03 -5.47 6.80
C ILE A 174 -9.15 -5.50 7.84
N GLU A 175 -8.91 -6.05 9.03
CA GLU A 175 -9.89 -6.03 10.11
C GLU A 175 -10.23 -4.60 10.55
N LEU A 176 -9.22 -3.75 10.71
CA LEU A 176 -9.38 -2.36 11.14
C LEU A 176 -10.24 -1.56 10.16
N TYR A 177 -9.87 -1.55 8.87
CA TYR A 177 -10.62 -0.81 7.86
C TYR A 177 -11.96 -1.47 7.52
N GLY A 178 -12.07 -2.79 7.66
CA GLY A 178 -13.35 -3.49 7.58
C GLY A 178 -14.37 -2.94 8.58
N LYS A 179 -13.99 -2.84 9.86
CA LYS A 179 -14.84 -2.22 10.90
C LYS A 179 -15.12 -0.74 10.62
N LEU A 180 -14.13 0.02 10.16
CA LEU A 180 -14.36 1.44 9.81
C LEU A 180 -15.34 1.61 8.63
N LEU A 181 -15.34 0.67 7.67
CA LEU A 181 -16.30 0.66 6.56
C LEU A 181 -17.69 0.17 7.00
N GLU A 182 -17.80 -0.74 7.96
CA GLU A 182 -19.11 -1.08 8.55
C GLU A 182 -19.77 0.16 9.19
N GLU A 183 -18.97 1.01 9.85
CA GLU A 183 -19.44 2.26 10.45
C GLU A 183 -19.74 3.35 9.39
N LYS A 184 -18.92 3.43 8.33
CA LYS A 184 -19.04 4.43 7.25
C LYS A 184 -18.81 3.80 5.86
N PRO A 185 -19.82 3.11 5.29
CA PRO A 185 -19.64 2.34 4.06
C PRO A 185 -19.20 3.16 2.85
N ASP A 186 -19.62 4.43 2.79
CA ASP A 186 -19.37 5.33 1.66
C ASP A 186 -18.09 6.17 1.80
N ASN A 187 -17.21 5.86 2.76
CA ASN A 187 -15.95 6.61 2.91
C ASN A 187 -14.91 6.14 1.87
N PRO A 188 -14.59 6.96 0.85
CA PRO A 188 -13.68 6.54 -0.22
C PRO A 188 -12.24 6.31 0.26
N GLY A 189 -11.80 7.01 1.32
CA GLY A 189 -10.49 6.80 1.90
C GLY A 189 -10.35 5.43 2.55
N TYR A 190 -11.38 5.01 3.31
CA TYR A 190 -11.37 3.68 3.94
C TYR A 190 -11.46 2.56 2.90
N GLN A 191 -12.25 2.77 1.84
CA GLN A 191 -12.32 1.83 0.72
C GLN A 191 -10.95 1.69 0.04
N ALA A 192 -10.26 2.81 -0.23
CA ALA A 192 -8.94 2.81 -0.85
C ALA A 192 -7.91 2.08 0.01
N GLU A 193 -7.84 2.40 1.30
CA GLU A 193 -6.88 1.78 2.23
C GLU A 193 -7.11 0.28 2.43
N LEU A 194 -8.38 -0.16 2.52
CA LEU A 194 -8.71 -1.59 2.58
C LEU A 194 -8.32 -2.31 1.27
N ALA A 195 -8.58 -1.69 0.11
CA ALA A 195 -8.21 -2.28 -1.16
C ALA A 195 -6.69 -2.39 -1.34
N VAL A 196 -5.93 -1.40 -0.87
CA VAL A 196 -4.46 -1.46 -0.80
C VAL A 196 -4.01 -2.64 0.07
N ALA A 197 -4.58 -2.78 1.27
CA ALA A 197 -4.22 -3.87 2.19
C ALA A 197 -4.51 -5.26 1.58
N LEU A 198 -5.68 -5.44 0.97
CA LEU A 198 -6.07 -6.68 0.29
C LEU A 198 -5.15 -7.01 -0.89
N SER A 199 -4.79 -6.01 -1.71
CA SER A 199 -3.89 -6.21 -2.84
C SER A 199 -2.48 -6.60 -2.38
N GLN A 200 -1.98 -5.95 -1.32
CA GLN A 200 -0.69 -6.29 -0.72
C GLN A 200 -0.70 -7.68 -0.06
N LEU A 201 -1.81 -8.07 0.60
CA LEU A 201 -1.95 -9.39 1.21
C LEU A 201 -1.90 -10.47 0.13
N GLY A 202 -2.62 -10.27 -0.97
CA GLY A 202 -2.57 -11.17 -2.12
C GLY A 202 -1.14 -11.37 -2.64
N ASN A 203 -0.38 -10.28 -2.78
CA ASN A 203 1.03 -10.37 -3.17
C ASN A 203 1.89 -11.10 -2.14
N CYS A 204 1.69 -10.89 -0.83
CA CYS A 204 2.42 -11.62 0.20
C CYS A 204 2.14 -13.12 0.14
N LEU A 205 0.86 -13.50 -0.03
CA LEU A 205 0.42 -14.89 -0.12
C LEU A 205 1.00 -15.60 -1.35
N ILE A 206 1.07 -14.93 -2.51
CA ILE A 206 1.75 -15.45 -3.71
C ILE A 206 3.21 -15.84 -3.40
N GLN A 207 3.90 -15.05 -2.57
CA GLN A 207 5.31 -15.27 -2.26
C GLN A 207 5.54 -16.36 -1.20
N GLN A 208 4.50 -16.71 -0.42
CA GLN A 208 4.58 -17.75 0.60
C GLN A 208 4.47 -19.17 0.01
N GLY A 209 3.81 -19.32 -1.14
CA GLY A 209 3.76 -20.60 -1.85
C GLY A 209 2.41 -20.90 -2.51
N PRO A 210 2.35 -21.94 -3.36
CA PRO A 210 1.16 -22.31 -4.12
C PRO A 210 -0.03 -22.73 -3.23
N GLU A 211 0.22 -23.19 -2.00
CA GLU A 211 -0.83 -23.55 -1.06
C GLU A 211 -1.68 -22.35 -0.59
N LYS A 212 -1.22 -21.12 -0.87
CA LYS A 212 -1.93 -19.87 -0.56
C LYS A 212 -2.64 -19.25 -1.77
N SER A 213 -2.50 -19.83 -2.96
CA SER A 213 -3.00 -19.28 -4.24
C SER A 213 -4.48 -18.90 -4.20
N ASP A 214 -5.36 -19.78 -3.70
CA ASP A 214 -6.80 -19.49 -3.61
C ASP A 214 -7.10 -18.27 -2.73
N THR A 215 -6.40 -18.14 -1.61
CA THR A 215 -6.59 -17.01 -0.68
C THR A 215 -5.99 -15.72 -1.25
N ALA A 216 -4.87 -15.84 -1.97
CA ALA A 216 -4.26 -14.73 -2.69
C ALA A 216 -5.20 -14.19 -3.76
N LYS A 217 -5.75 -15.07 -4.60
CA LYS A 217 -6.72 -14.73 -5.66
C LYS A 217 -7.94 -14.00 -5.10
N GLN A 218 -8.57 -14.57 -4.07
CA GLN A 218 -9.73 -13.94 -3.43
C GLN A 218 -9.42 -12.54 -2.88
N SER A 219 -8.23 -12.35 -2.32
CA SER A 219 -7.81 -11.04 -1.79
C SER A 219 -7.61 -10.03 -2.91
N LEU A 220 -6.95 -10.43 -4.00
CA LEU A 220 -6.71 -9.59 -5.17
C LEU A 220 -7.99 -9.23 -5.92
N GLU A 221 -8.90 -10.19 -6.11
CA GLU A 221 -10.20 -9.95 -6.76
C GLU A 221 -11.06 -8.96 -5.96
N LYS A 222 -11.09 -9.10 -4.62
CA LYS A 222 -11.77 -8.13 -3.75
C LYS A 222 -11.14 -6.74 -3.84
N ALA A 223 -9.81 -6.66 -3.81
CA ALA A 223 -9.10 -5.39 -3.97
C ALA A 223 -9.44 -4.72 -5.31
N LEU A 224 -9.40 -5.50 -6.41
CA LEU A 224 -9.68 -5.00 -7.75
C LEU A 224 -11.12 -4.47 -7.86
N ALA A 225 -12.10 -5.22 -7.36
CA ALA A 225 -13.51 -4.80 -7.38
C ALA A 225 -13.73 -3.48 -6.61
N MET A 226 -13.06 -3.31 -5.45
CA MET A 226 -13.11 -2.07 -4.69
C MET A 226 -12.46 -0.91 -5.46
N GLN A 227 -11.27 -1.13 -6.03
CA GLN A 227 -10.56 -0.11 -6.80
C GLN A 227 -11.35 0.32 -8.04
N GLU A 228 -11.97 -0.62 -8.77
CA GLU A 228 -12.82 -0.32 -9.93
C GLU A 228 -14.06 0.49 -9.55
N ASN A 229 -14.68 0.19 -8.39
CA ASN A 229 -15.80 0.99 -7.88
C ASN A 229 -15.37 2.42 -7.52
N ILE A 230 -14.18 2.61 -6.94
CA ILE A 230 -13.63 3.94 -6.66
C ILE A 230 -13.36 4.69 -7.97
N LEU A 231 -12.72 4.04 -8.94
CA LEU A 231 -12.41 4.64 -10.24
C LEU A 231 -13.68 5.05 -11.00
N ALA A 232 -14.75 4.27 -10.92
CA ALA A 232 -16.03 4.62 -11.53
C ALA A 232 -16.61 5.94 -10.99
N GLN A 233 -16.35 6.26 -9.72
CA GLN A 233 -16.76 7.52 -9.08
C GLN A 233 -15.76 8.66 -9.35
N GLN A 234 -14.49 8.33 -9.59
CA GLN A 234 -13.40 9.28 -9.79
C GLN A 234 -12.51 8.86 -10.98
N PRO A 235 -13.00 8.99 -12.23
CA PRO A 235 -12.31 8.40 -13.40
C PRO A 235 -10.91 8.97 -13.67
N GLU A 236 -10.62 10.16 -13.16
CA GLU A 236 -9.34 10.86 -13.32
C GLU A 236 -8.35 10.61 -12.18
N ASP A 237 -8.71 9.78 -11.18
CA ASP A 237 -7.80 9.47 -10.08
C ASP A 237 -6.67 8.52 -10.53
N ARG A 238 -5.52 9.12 -10.84
CA ARG A 238 -4.32 8.41 -11.28
C ARG A 238 -3.80 7.41 -10.26
N ASN A 239 -3.92 7.68 -8.95
CA ASN A 239 -3.43 6.75 -7.93
C ASN A 239 -4.23 5.45 -7.96
N ILE A 240 -5.55 5.55 -8.16
CA ILE A 240 -6.42 4.38 -8.27
C ILE A 240 -6.18 3.63 -9.59
N GLN A 241 -5.93 4.33 -10.70
CA GLN A 241 -5.54 3.69 -11.97
C GLN A 241 -4.25 2.88 -11.82
N GLU A 242 -3.22 3.43 -11.17
CA GLU A 242 -1.96 2.74 -10.89
C GLU A 242 -2.17 1.55 -9.94
N ALA A 243 -3.02 1.69 -8.92
CA ALA A 243 -3.35 0.61 -8.00
C ALA A 243 -4.07 -0.57 -8.71
N ILE A 244 -4.98 -0.28 -9.64
CA ILE A 244 -5.65 -1.31 -10.47
C ILE A 244 -4.64 -2.04 -11.34
N ALA A 245 -3.74 -1.31 -12.01
CA ALA A 245 -2.70 -1.91 -12.85
C ALA A 245 -1.83 -2.88 -12.04
N LEU A 246 -1.39 -2.46 -10.85
CA LEU A 246 -0.60 -3.29 -9.95
C LEU A 246 -1.36 -4.53 -9.45
N THR A 247 -2.63 -4.40 -9.10
CA THR A 247 -3.46 -5.55 -8.67
C THR A 247 -3.66 -6.55 -9.82
N ARG A 248 -3.84 -6.07 -11.06
CA ARG A 248 -3.96 -6.92 -12.26
C ARG A 248 -2.66 -7.65 -12.57
N GLU A 249 -1.51 -6.98 -12.48
CA GLU A 249 -0.20 -7.61 -12.62
C GLU A 249 0.00 -8.76 -11.62
N ARG A 250 -0.43 -8.55 -10.36
CA ARG A 250 -0.39 -9.59 -9.32
C ARG A 250 -1.29 -10.77 -9.62
N LEU A 251 -2.48 -10.54 -10.18
CA LEU A 251 -3.39 -11.60 -10.63
C LEU A 251 -2.81 -12.40 -11.79
N GLU A 252 -2.28 -11.72 -12.80
CA GLU A 252 -1.62 -12.35 -13.96
C GLU A 252 -0.44 -13.21 -13.49
N LYS A 253 0.40 -12.68 -12.60
CA LYS A 253 1.51 -13.44 -12.01
C LYS A 253 1.01 -14.72 -11.33
N LEU A 254 -0.06 -14.63 -10.53
CA LEU A 254 -0.63 -15.80 -9.87
C LEU A 254 -1.13 -16.85 -10.88
N GLU A 255 -1.83 -16.42 -11.93
CA GLU A 255 -2.31 -17.31 -13.00
C GLU A 255 -1.15 -18.04 -13.70
N THR A 256 -0.07 -17.33 -14.02
CA THR A 256 1.11 -17.95 -14.65
C THR A 256 1.78 -18.99 -13.74
N LEU A 257 1.81 -18.76 -12.42
CA LEU A 257 2.36 -19.71 -11.46
C LEU A 257 1.48 -20.97 -11.35
N GLU A 258 0.15 -20.80 -11.34
CA GLU A 258 -0.78 -21.93 -11.33
C GLU A 258 -0.69 -22.79 -12.61
N GLU A 259 -0.47 -22.16 -13.77
CA GLU A 259 -0.27 -22.88 -15.03
C GLU A 259 1.04 -23.68 -15.03
N GLN A 260 2.12 -23.08 -14.52
CA GLN A 260 3.41 -23.75 -14.37
C GLN A 260 3.31 -24.96 -13.44
N GLU A 261 2.67 -24.80 -12.28
CA GLU A 261 2.49 -25.89 -11.31
C GLU A 261 1.66 -27.04 -11.90
N LYS A 262 0.59 -26.73 -12.64
CA LYS A 262 -0.21 -27.75 -13.34
C LYS A 262 0.62 -28.49 -14.39
N SER A 263 1.42 -27.78 -15.17
CA SER A 263 2.29 -28.38 -16.18
C SER A 263 3.36 -29.28 -15.55
N GLU A 264 3.99 -28.84 -14.46
CA GLU A 264 4.98 -29.64 -13.74
C GLU A 264 4.36 -30.89 -13.10
N THR A 265 3.15 -30.77 -12.56
CA THR A 265 2.42 -31.89 -11.97
C THR A 265 2.06 -32.93 -13.02
N LEU A 266 1.58 -32.48 -14.19
CA LEU A 266 1.28 -33.37 -15.32
C LEU A 266 2.53 -34.10 -15.82
N GLY A 267 3.65 -33.38 -15.99
CA GLY A 267 4.92 -33.97 -16.41
C GLY A 267 5.44 -35.04 -15.44
N LYS A 268 5.32 -34.81 -14.13
CA LYS A 268 5.70 -35.81 -13.11
C LYS A 268 4.81 -37.06 -13.15
N LEU A 269 3.52 -36.90 -13.43
CA LEU A 269 2.59 -38.03 -13.58
C LEU A 269 2.90 -38.85 -14.83
N GLU A 270 3.19 -38.19 -15.96
CA GLU A 270 3.62 -38.85 -17.20
C GLU A 270 4.94 -39.60 -17.00
N GLU A 271 5.94 -38.99 -16.36
CA GLU A 271 7.20 -39.66 -16.02
C GLU A 271 6.97 -40.89 -15.14
N GLN A 272 6.15 -40.77 -14.09
CA GLN A 272 5.82 -41.90 -13.23
C GLN A 272 5.11 -43.03 -13.98
N GLU A 273 4.17 -42.71 -14.86
CA GLU A 273 3.47 -43.70 -15.68
C GLU A 273 4.42 -44.42 -16.66
N THR A 274 5.38 -43.70 -17.26
CA THR A 274 6.41 -44.34 -18.10
C THR A 274 7.36 -45.25 -17.31
N LEU A 275 7.65 -44.93 -16.05
CA LEU A 275 8.46 -45.78 -15.17
C LEU A 275 7.70 -47.02 -14.70
N GLU A 276 6.40 -46.89 -14.41
CA GLU A 276 5.54 -48.00 -13.98
C GLU A 276 5.12 -48.91 -15.16
N ASN A 277 5.07 -48.38 -16.39
CA ASN A 277 4.71 -49.14 -17.59
C ASN A 277 5.57 -48.75 -18.82
N PRO A 278 6.82 -49.25 -18.92
CA PRO A 278 7.77 -48.83 -19.96
C PRO A 278 7.40 -49.27 -21.39
N GLU A 279 6.49 -50.24 -21.56
CA GLU A 279 6.04 -50.72 -22.90
C GLU A 279 4.83 -49.93 -23.45
N LYS A 280 4.12 -49.18 -22.60
CA LYS A 280 2.93 -48.41 -22.98
C LYS A 280 3.16 -47.38 -24.12
N PRO A 281 4.27 -46.61 -24.12
CA PRO A 281 4.54 -45.65 -25.19
C PRO A 281 4.79 -46.30 -26.56
N GLU A 282 5.31 -47.53 -26.58
CA GLU A 282 5.49 -48.31 -27.82
C GLU A 282 4.17 -48.86 -28.34
N GLN A 283 3.31 -49.36 -27.43
CA GLN A 283 1.97 -49.86 -27.79
C GLN A 283 1.06 -48.75 -28.35
N GLU A 284 1.06 -47.56 -27.75
CA GLU A 284 0.26 -46.43 -28.25
C GLU A 284 0.78 -45.86 -29.60
N LYS A 285 2.10 -45.94 -29.85
CA LYS A 285 2.67 -45.61 -31.17
C LYS A 285 2.28 -46.63 -32.23
N LEU A 286 2.29 -47.92 -31.89
CA LEU A 286 1.87 -49.01 -32.78
C LEU A 286 0.37 -48.91 -33.12
N GLU A 287 -0.50 -48.64 -32.14
CA GLU A 287 -1.94 -48.43 -32.38
C GLU A 287 -2.25 -47.19 -33.23
N LYS A 288 -1.50 -46.09 -33.06
CA LYS A 288 -1.66 -44.90 -33.92
C LYS A 288 -1.21 -45.15 -35.36
N LEU A 289 -0.17 -45.94 -35.56
CA LEU A 289 0.29 -46.35 -36.91
C LEU A 289 -0.73 -47.26 -37.61
N GLU A 290 -1.28 -48.26 -36.91
CA GLU A 290 -2.33 -49.14 -37.46
C GLU A 290 -3.63 -48.38 -37.80
N ASN A 291 -4.01 -47.37 -37.01
CA ASN A 291 -5.19 -46.55 -37.30
C ASN A 291 -4.99 -45.56 -38.44
N THR A 292 -3.76 -45.09 -38.72
CA THR A 292 -3.48 -44.26 -39.89
C THR A 292 -3.40 -45.05 -41.19
N GLU A 293 -3.02 -46.33 -41.17
CA GLU A 293 -3.03 -47.19 -42.35
C GLU A 293 -4.44 -47.61 -42.79
N ASN A 294 -5.43 -47.59 -41.88
CA ASN A 294 -6.82 -47.94 -42.18
C ASN A 294 -7.69 -46.80 -42.77
N LEU A 295 -7.14 -45.61 -42.99
CA LEU A 295 -7.88 -44.43 -43.49
C LEU A 295 -7.63 -44.09 -44.97
N ASN A 296 -7.00 -44.97 -45.75
CA ASN A 296 -6.94 -44.84 -47.22
C ASN A 296 -7.88 -45.85 -47.91
N PRO A 297 -9.15 -45.52 -48.18
CA PRO A 297 -9.90 -46.20 -49.22
C PRO A 297 -9.53 -45.56 -50.56
N ASP A 298 -8.78 -46.30 -51.37
CA ASP A 298 -8.48 -46.01 -52.77
C ASP A 298 -9.80 -45.83 -53.54
N ASN A 299 -10.16 -44.56 -53.79
CA ASN A 299 -11.35 -44.18 -54.53
C ASN A 299 -11.02 -44.23 -56.03
N SER A 300 -11.03 -45.42 -56.61
CA SER A 300 -10.88 -45.61 -58.05
C SER A 300 -12.18 -45.24 -58.78
N GLU A 301 -12.30 -43.98 -59.20
CA GLU A 301 -13.33 -43.56 -60.16
C GLU A 301 -13.13 -44.26 -61.51
N ASN A 302 -14.22 -44.87 -61.96
CA ASN A 302 -14.38 -45.67 -63.17
C ASN A 302 -14.55 -44.76 -64.41
N PRO A 303 -13.87 -45.00 -65.55
CA PRO A 303 -13.98 -44.12 -66.72
C PRO A 303 -15.22 -44.43 -67.57
N GLU A 304 -15.95 -43.36 -67.92
CA GLU A 304 -17.12 -43.37 -68.82
C GLU A 304 -16.79 -43.95 -70.22
N LYS A 305 -17.71 -44.78 -70.71
CA LYS A 305 -17.91 -45.10 -72.13
C LYS A 305 -19.34 -44.69 -72.52
N LEU A 306 -19.39 -44.03 -73.68
CA LEU A 306 -20.53 -43.63 -74.55
C LEU A 306 -21.15 -42.26 -74.29
#